data_AF-A0A061ILU4-F1
#
_entry.id   AF-A0A061ILU4-F1
#
_cell.length_a   1.000
_cell.length_b   1.000
_cell.length_c   1.000
_cell.angle_alpha   90.00
_cell.angle_beta   90.00
_cell.angle_gamma   90.00
#
_symmetry.space_group_name_H-M   'P 1'
#
loop_
_entity.id
_entity.type
_entity.pdbx_description
1 polymer ?
#
loop_
_entity_poly.entity_id
_entity_poly.type
_entity_poly.pdbx_seq_one_letter_code
_entity_poly.pdbx_strand_id
1 'polypeptide(L)'
;MVPGSAHLGAGQSRSGTAQSPRCALLLQVESSARGLTAVSKAGTEIMPVTLGYWDIRGLGHAIRLLLEYTETSYEEKRYAMGDAPDYDRSQWLNDKFKLGLDFPNLPYLIDGPYKVTQSNAILRYLGRKHNLCGETEEERVRVDILEKQVMDTRIQMGTLCYSPDFEKRKPEFLKGLPDHLKLYSEFLGTSPWFAGDKITFADFLVYDVLDQHQMFEPKCLDAFPNLRDFVARFELPYLIDGSHKITQSNAILRYLGRKHNLCGETEEERIRVDILENQLMDNRMVLARLCYNPDFEKLKPGYLEQLPGMMRLYSEFLGKRPWFAGDKGLKKISDYMKTSRFLPRPVFTKMATWGNKRETYFIFPKKGTITVYIAPLRPDSTSTMPVTLGYWDIRGLCHAIRLLLEYTETSYEEKRYAMGDAPDYDQSQWLNEKFRLGLDFPNSNAILRYLARKHNLCGETEEERIRVDILENQVMDTRIQLAMVCYSPEFEKRKPEYLEGLPEKMKLYSEFLGKRPWFAGDKVTYVDFLAYDVLDQQQLFEPKCLDAFPNLKDFMARFEALKTISAYVKSSRFLPRPVYLKTAKWK
;
A
#
# COMPACT_ATOMS: atom_id res chain seq x y z
N MET A 1 9.78 -37.06 -84.61
CA MET A 1 8.76 -36.18 -83.98
C MET A 1 8.02 -37.01 -82.93
N VAL A 2 7.70 -36.37 -81.80
CA VAL A 2 7.22 -36.89 -80.51
C VAL A 2 6.20 -38.05 -80.58
N PRO A 3 6.31 -39.02 -79.64
CA PRO A 3 5.30 -39.21 -78.57
C PRO A 3 6.01 -39.32 -77.19
N GLY A 4 5.43 -39.13 -76.01
CA GLY A 4 4.04 -39.07 -75.52
C GLY A 4 3.99 -39.78 -74.14
N SER A 5 3.16 -39.26 -73.20
CA SER A 5 2.84 -39.77 -71.83
C SER A 5 3.88 -39.47 -70.72
N ALA A 6 3.54 -39.18 -69.44
CA ALA A 6 2.31 -38.85 -68.72
C ALA A 6 2.65 -38.26 -67.32
N HIS A 7 1.61 -37.67 -66.70
CA HIS A 7 1.35 -37.49 -65.26
C HIS A 7 1.75 -36.21 -64.47
N LEU A 8 0.67 -35.50 -64.10
CA LEU A 8 0.23 -35.02 -62.78
C LEU A 8 1.03 -33.92 -62.04
N GLY A 9 0.34 -32.81 -61.77
CA GLY A 9 0.71 -31.85 -60.72
C GLY A 9 -0.14 -30.58 -60.77
N ALA A 10 -0.94 -30.36 -59.73
CA ALA A 10 -1.90 -29.27 -59.57
C ALA A 10 -1.27 -27.86 -59.54
N GLY A 11 -2.04 -26.85 -59.96
CA GLY A 11 -1.71 -25.44 -59.77
C GLY A 11 -2.94 -24.56 -59.96
N GLN A 12 -3.61 -24.22 -58.84
CA GLN A 12 -4.71 -23.25 -58.81
C GLN A 12 -4.19 -21.83 -59.05
N SER A 13 -4.99 -21.09 -59.82
CA SER A 13 -4.80 -19.71 -60.23
C SER A 13 -5.13 -18.70 -59.13
N ARG A 14 -4.39 -17.58 -59.18
CA ARG A 14 -4.58 -16.36 -58.40
C ARG A 14 -5.86 -15.62 -58.83
N SER A 15 -6.58 -15.06 -57.87
CA SER A 15 -7.06 -13.68 -57.95
C SER A 15 -7.11 -13.11 -56.53
N GLY A 16 -6.64 -11.88 -56.36
CA GLY A 16 -6.54 -11.23 -55.07
C GLY A 16 -7.44 -9.99 -54.99
N THR A 17 -7.73 -9.58 -53.77
CA THR A 17 -7.99 -8.18 -53.36
C THR A 17 -7.76 -8.05 -51.85
N ALA A 18 -7.41 -6.86 -51.42
CA ALA A 18 -6.52 -6.56 -50.30
C ALA A 18 -7.21 -6.09 -49.00
N GLN A 19 -6.36 -5.88 -47.97
CA GLN A 19 -6.53 -5.20 -46.66
C GLN A 19 -7.07 -6.09 -45.51
N SER A 20 -6.44 -6.24 -44.33
CA SER A 20 -5.27 -5.65 -43.65
C SER A 20 -4.68 -6.71 -42.68
N PRO A 21 -3.36 -6.76 -42.37
CA PRO A 21 -2.82 -7.83 -41.54
C PRO A 21 -2.83 -7.46 -40.04
N ARG A 22 -3.65 -8.19 -39.27
CA ARG A 22 -3.37 -8.49 -37.86
C ARG A 22 -2.14 -9.41 -37.82
N CYS A 23 -0.98 -8.86 -37.49
CA CYS A 23 0.21 -9.66 -37.22
C CYS A 23 0.20 -10.13 -35.76
N ALA A 24 -0.11 -11.41 -35.57
CA ALA A 24 0.45 -12.17 -34.45
C ALA A 24 1.96 -12.24 -34.64
N LEU A 25 2.75 -11.95 -33.60
CA LEU A 25 4.12 -12.43 -33.52
C LEU A 25 4.43 -12.75 -32.07
N LEU A 26 4.62 -14.06 -31.82
CA LEU A 26 5.31 -14.57 -30.65
C LEU A 26 6.70 -13.93 -30.58
N LEU A 27 7.03 -13.30 -29.44
CA LEU A 27 8.42 -13.02 -29.10
C LEU A 27 8.96 -14.18 -28.26
N GLN A 28 9.72 -15.07 -28.90
CA GLN A 28 10.79 -15.80 -28.25
C GLN A 28 11.80 -14.78 -27.73
N VAL A 29 12.00 -14.74 -26.41
CA VAL A 29 13.07 -13.96 -25.77
C VAL A 29 14.24 -14.91 -25.56
N GLU A 30 15.23 -14.86 -26.44
CA GLU A 30 16.56 -15.41 -26.18
C GLU A 30 17.35 -14.41 -25.31
N SER A 31 17.88 -14.92 -24.20
CA SER A 31 18.79 -14.20 -23.32
C SER A 31 20.14 -14.03 -24.00
N SER A 32 20.57 -12.79 -24.22
CA SER A 32 22.00 -12.48 -24.25
C SER A 32 22.25 -11.21 -23.45
N ALA A 33 23.23 -11.30 -22.55
CA ALA A 33 23.64 -10.22 -21.67
C ALA A 33 24.34 -9.13 -22.50
N ARG A 34 23.78 -7.91 -22.52
CA ARG A 34 24.45 -6.59 -22.55
C ARG A 34 23.40 -5.48 -22.72
N GLY A 35 23.48 -4.46 -21.86
CA GLY A 35 22.92 -3.10 -21.95
C GLY A 35 21.58 -2.88 -22.65
N LEU A 36 20.55 -2.51 -21.88
CA LEU A 36 19.32 -1.92 -22.41
C LEU A 36 19.53 -0.42 -22.66
N THR A 37 19.72 -0.01 -23.92
CA THR A 37 19.51 1.38 -24.36
C THR A 37 18.07 1.55 -24.86
N ALA A 38 17.32 2.46 -24.24
CA ALA A 38 15.97 2.81 -24.70
C ALA A 38 16.08 3.80 -25.86
N VAL A 39 15.44 3.49 -27.00
CA VAL A 39 15.40 4.36 -28.19
C VAL A 39 14.01 4.98 -28.30
N SER A 40 13.93 6.32 -28.31
CA SER A 40 12.69 7.04 -28.61
C SER A 40 12.45 7.15 -30.12
N LYS A 41 11.22 7.46 -30.53
CA LYS A 41 10.74 7.48 -31.93
C LYS A 41 11.46 8.45 -32.90
N ALA A 42 12.44 9.21 -32.43
CA ALA A 42 13.40 9.95 -33.25
C ALA A 42 14.80 9.45 -32.88
N GLY A 43 15.51 8.85 -33.83
CA GLY A 43 16.73 8.04 -33.65
C GLY A 43 17.95 8.78 -33.07
N THR A 44 17.82 9.30 -31.86
CA THR A 44 18.88 9.89 -31.04
C THR A 44 19.16 8.89 -29.93
N GLU A 45 20.39 8.39 -29.85
CA GLU A 45 20.85 7.60 -28.69
C GLU A 45 20.71 8.48 -27.44
N ILE A 46 19.79 8.11 -26.54
CA ILE A 46 19.69 8.74 -25.24
C ILE A 46 20.79 8.10 -24.39
N MET A 47 21.95 8.75 -24.32
CA MET A 47 22.96 8.34 -23.34
C MET A 47 22.35 8.50 -21.94
N PRO A 48 22.42 7.47 -21.07
CA PRO A 48 21.91 7.58 -19.72
C PRO A 48 22.65 8.68 -18.96
N VAL A 49 21.92 9.42 -18.12
CA VAL A 49 22.52 10.43 -17.24
C VAL A 49 23.55 9.74 -16.34
N THR A 50 24.72 10.32 -16.13
CA THR A 50 25.71 9.77 -15.19
C THR A 50 25.72 10.59 -13.91
N LEU A 51 25.43 9.97 -12.76
CA LEU A 51 25.62 10.57 -11.44
C LEU A 51 26.89 10.01 -10.80
N GLY A 52 27.83 10.88 -10.43
CA GLY A 52 29.02 10.50 -9.67
C GLY A 52 28.95 10.97 -8.22
N TYR A 53 29.09 10.05 -7.26
CA TYR A 53 29.19 10.40 -5.84
C TYR A 53 29.97 9.35 -5.04
N TRP A 54 30.28 9.68 -3.78
CA TRP A 54 30.76 8.71 -2.82
C TRP A 54 29.75 7.57 -2.63
N ASP A 55 30.22 6.36 -2.30
CA ASP A 55 29.37 5.19 -1.97
C ASP A 55 28.72 5.32 -0.59
N ILE A 56 28.02 6.43 -0.39
CA ILE A 56 27.21 6.78 0.77
C ILE A 56 25.96 7.53 0.30
N ARG A 57 24.98 7.73 1.20
CA ARG A 57 23.82 8.59 0.94
C ARG A 57 24.28 10.03 0.67
N GLY A 58 24.77 10.69 1.72
CA GLY A 58 25.33 12.05 1.69
C GLY A 58 24.53 13.05 0.84
N LEU A 59 25.23 13.99 0.22
CA LEU A 59 24.65 14.99 -0.67
C LEU A 59 24.06 14.38 -1.96
N GLY A 60 24.38 13.13 -2.28
CA GLY A 60 23.83 12.42 -3.42
C GLY A 60 22.40 11.94 -3.22
N HIS A 61 21.89 11.85 -1.98
CA HIS A 61 20.60 11.19 -1.73
C HIS A 61 19.42 11.96 -2.32
N ALA A 62 19.31 13.26 -2.06
CA ALA A 62 18.24 14.09 -2.65
C ALA A 62 18.28 14.07 -4.19
N ILE A 63 19.46 13.99 -4.80
CA ILE A 63 19.61 13.89 -6.26
C ILE A 63 19.06 12.57 -6.77
N ARG A 64 19.39 11.45 -6.11
CA ARG A 64 18.84 10.13 -6.45
C ARG A 64 17.32 10.14 -6.33
N LEU A 65 16.77 10.64 -5.22
CA LEU A 65 15.31 10.72 -5.04
C LEU A 65 14.63 11.52 -6.15
N LEU A 66 15.23 12.65 -6.55
CA LEU A 66 14.70 13.48 -7.64
C LEU A 66 14.79 12.77 -9.00
N LEU A 67 15.89 12.08 -9.29
CA LEU A 67 16.06 11.30 -10.52
C LEU A 67 15.05 10.15 -10.61
N GLU A 68 14.81 9.45 -9.50
CA GLU A 68 13.79 8.39 -9.44
C GLU A 68 12.37 8.99 -9.60
N TYR A 69 12.08 10.11 -8.94
CA TYR A 69 10.77 10.77 -9.05
C TYR A 69 10.45 11.24 -10.47
N THR A 70 11.46 11.74 -11.20
CA THR A 70 11.29 12.18 -12.58
C THR A 70 11.45 11.06 -13.61
N GLU A 71 11.61 9.81 -13.15
CA GLU A 71 11.87 8.62 -13.99
C GLU A 71 13.05 8.81 -14.95
N THR A 72 14.03 9.62 -14.56
CA THR A 72 15.20 9.91 -15.38
C THR A 72 16.17 8.75 -15.28
N SER A 73 16.31 7.97 -16.35
CA SER A 73 17.29 6.89 -16.42
C SER A 73 18.71 7.42 -16.20
N TYR A 74 19.41 6.84 -15.22
CA TYR A 74 20.78 7.21 -14.88
C TYR A 74 21.64 6.00 -14.54
N GLU A 75 22.93 6.11 -14.83
CA GLU A 75 23.97 5.25 -14.28
C GLU A 75 24.68 5.97 -13.14
N GLU A 76 24.96 5.25 -12.06
CA GLU A 76 25.65 5.82 -10.91
C GLU A 76 27.10 5.31 -10.82
N LYS A 77 28.06 6.22 -10.94
CA LYS A 77 29.46 5.96 -10.62
C LYS A 77 29.71 6.22 -9.14
N ARG A 78 29.85 5.15 -8.38
CA ARG A 78 30.12 5.19 -6.94
C ARG A 78 31.62 5.10 -6.66
N TYR A 79 32.11 6.02 -5.85
CA TYR A 79 33.50 6.05 -5.38
C TYR A 79 33.56 5.55 -3.95
N ALA A 80 34.31 4.47 -3.70
CA ALA A 80 34.53 3.99 -2.34
C ALA A 80 35.57 4.87 -1.62
N MET A 81 35.37 5.08 -0.32
CA MET A 81 36.38 5.63 0.59
C MET A 81 36.91 4.49 1.46
N GLY A 82 38.23 4.40 1.63
CA GLY A 82 38.87 3.40 2.49
C GLY A 82 38.56 3.59 3.97
N ASP A 83 38.91 2.59 4.77
CA ASP A 83 38.70 2.59 6.22
C ASP A 83 39.62 3.58 6.96
N ALA A 84 39.25 3.89 8.20
CA ALA A 84 40.10 4.65 9.12
C ALA A 84 41.40 3.88 9.43
N PRO A 85 42.51 4.58 9.72
CA PRO A 85 42.63 6.04 9.82
C PRO A 85 42.92 6.75 8.49
N ASP A 86 43.22 6.00 7.42
CA ASP A 86 43.79 6.56 6.20
C ASP A 86 42.75 7.16 5.24
N TYR A 87 41.50 6.68 5.32
CA TYR A 87 40.36 7.16 4.52
C TYR A 87 40.72 7.32 3.03
N ASP A 88 41.23 6.25 2.40
CA ASP A 88 41.72 6.32 1.03
C ASP A 88 40.65 6.86 0.06
N ARG A 89 40.99 7.89 -0.70
CA ARG A 89 40.11 8.56 -1.69
C ARG A 89 40.62 8.39 -3.13
N SER A 90 41.60 7.49 -3.33
CA SER A 90 42.29 7.29 -4.61
C SER A 90 41.34 7.09 -5.79
N GLN A 91 40.25 6.34 -5.61
CA GLN A 91 39.27 6.10 -6.69
C GLN A 91 38.73 7.41 -7.28
N TRP A 92 38.32 8.35 -6.42
CA TRP A 92 37.83 9.66 -6.89
C TRP A 92 38.97 10.53 -7.40
N LEU A 93 40.08 10.61 -6.66
CA LEU A 93 41.21 11.47 -7.01
C LEU A 93 41.81 11.11 -8.38
N ASN A 94 41.79 9.82 -8.75
CA ASN A 94 42.26 9.32 -10.04
C ASN A 94 41.36 9.72 -11.21
N ASP A 95 40.07 9.95 -10.98
CA ASP A 95 39.09 10.31 -12.02
C ASP A 95 38.80 11.81 -12.08
N LYS A 96 38.96 12.53 -10.96
CA LYS A 96 38.53 13.91 -10.72
C LYS A 96 38.78 14.87 -11.89
N PHE A 97 39.98 14.86 -12.46
CA PHE A 97 40.39 15.78 -13.52
C PHE A 97 40.25 15.21 -14.95
N LYS A 98 39.81 13.95 -15.09
CA LYS A 98 39.67 13.27 -16.39
C LYS A 98 38.27 13.42 -17.01
N LEU A 99 37.30 13.85 -16.22
CA LEU A 99 35.88 13.92 -16.61
C LEU A 99 35.51 15.22 -17.35
N GLY A 100 36.44 16.19 -17.41
CA GLY A 100 36.21 17.49 -18.03
C GLY A 100 35.08 18.29 -17.36
N LEU A 101 35.05 18.29 -16.02
CA LEU A 101 34.10 19.02 -15.20
C LEU A 101 34.63 20.42 -14.87
N ASP A 102 33.76 21.42 -14.86
CA ASP A 102 34.07 22.72 -14.26
C ASP A 102 34.02 22.60 -12.73
N PHE A 103 35.05 23.11 -12.05
CA PHE A 103 35.24 22.97 -10.60
C PHE A 103 35.04 21.51 -10.10
N PRO A 104 35.90 20.55 -10.51
CA PRO A 104 35.66 19.13 -10.26
C PRO A 104 35.43 18.82 -8.78
N ASN A 105 34.23 18.34 -8.45
CA ASN A 105 33.87 17.91 -7.10
C ASN A 105 32.74 16.87 -7.15
N LEU A 106 32.52 16.17 -6.03
CA LEU A 106 31.38 15.27 -5.84
C LEU A 106 30.27 15.99 -5.05
N PRO A 107 28.98 15.80 -5.40
CA PRO A 107 28.50 15.06 -6.56
C PRO A 107 28.71 15.81 -7.89
N TYR A 108 28.78 15.04 -8.99
CA TYR A 108 28.66 15.55 -10.36
C TYR A 108 27.53 14.83 -11.12
N LEU A 109 26.94 15.49 -12.11
CA LEU A 109 25.96 14.93 -13.04
C LEU A 109 26.37 15.23 -14.48
N ILE A 110 26.38 14.22 -15.35
CA ILE A 110 26.63 14.36 -16.79
C ILE A 110 25.37 13.95 -17.53
N ASP A 111 24.79 14.87 -18.30
CA ASP A 111 23.56 14.69 -19.07
C ASP A 111 23.79 15.24 -20.48
N GLY A 112 24.19 14.35 -21.39
CA GLY A 112 24.62 14.73 -22.74
C GLY A 112 25.76 15.77 -22.71
N PRO A 113 25.55 16.98 -23.27
CA PRO A 113 26.56 18.04 -23.26
C PRO A 113 26.69 18.76 -21.91
N TYR A 114 25.74 18.57 -20.98
CA TYR A 114 25.72 19.29 -19.70
C TYR A 114 26.50 18.52 -18.64
N LYS A 115 27.49 19.18 -18.04
CA LYS A 115 28.29 18.64 -16.94
C LYS A 115 28.16 19.56 -15.73
N VAL A 116 27.46 19.10 -14.70
CA VAL A 116 27.06 19.91 -13.54
C VAL A 116 27.75 19.37 -12.29
N THR A 117 28.53 20.20 -11.60
CA THR A 117 29.08 19.92 -10.27
C THR A 117 28.28 20.70 -9.21
N GLN A 118 28.41 20.33 -7.93
CA GLN A 118 27.66 20.88 -6.78
C GLN A 118 26.24 20.32 -6.65
N SER A 119 25.90 19.77 -5.48
CA SER A 119 24.62 19.08 -5.25
C SER A 119 23.39 19.93 -5.54
N ASN A 120 23.40 21.19 -5.08
CA ASN A 120 22.25 22.07 -5.27
C ASN A 120 22.13 22.56 -6.72
N ALA A 121 23.25 22.74 -7.42
CA ALA A 121 23.23 23.10 -8.83
C ALA A 121 22.67 21.95 -9.69
N ILE A 122 23.01 20.70 -9.34
CA ILE A 122 22.44 19.50 -9.96
C ILE A 122 20.93 19.43 -9.72
N LEU A 123 20.48 19.62 -8.47
CA LEU A 123 19.05 19.61 -8.14
C LEU A 123 18.27 20.72 -8.86
N ARG A 124 18.82 21.94 -8.95
CA ARG A 124 18.21 23.01 -9.75
C ARG A 124 18.20 22.71 -11.24
N TYR A 125 19.25 22.08 -11.76
CA TYR A 125 19.32 21.68 -13.17
C TYR A 125 18.20 20.69 -13.49
N LEU A 126 18.06 19.64 -12.68
CA LEU A 126 16.98 18.66 -12.80
C LEU A 126 15.62 19.33 -12.56
N GLY A 127 15.53 20.22 -11.57
CA GLY A 127 14.33 21.00 -11.29
C GLY A 127 13.85 21.78 -12.51
N ARG A 128 14.75 22.51 -13.18
CA ARG A 128 14.41 23.22 -14.43
C ARG A 128 14.05 22.26 -15.56
N LYS A 129 14.81 21.17 -15.73
CA LYS A 129 14.57 20.17 -16.77
C LYS A 129 13.17 19.55 -16.67
N HIS A 130 12.65 19.41 -15.45
CA HIS A 130 11.37 18.74 -15.16
C HIS A 130 10.28 19.67 -14.63
N ASN A 131 10.45 21.00 -14.71
CA ASN A 131 9.49 22.00 -14.24
C ASN A 131 9.14 21.92 -12.73
N LEU A 132 10.14 21.67 -11.88
CA LEU A 132 10.02 21.52 -10.42
C LEU A 132 10.65 22.69 -9.64
N CYS A 133 10.70 23.89 -10.21
CA CYS A 133 11.27 25.09 -9.58
C CYS A 133 10.22 26.04 -8.98
N GLY A 134 8.93 25.68 -9.00
CA GLY A 134 7.83 26.60 -8.70
C GLY A 134 7.34 27.33 -9.95
N GLU A 135 6.03 27.47 -10.06
CA GLU A 135 5.32 28.07 -11.20
C GLU A 135 5.12 29.58 -11.00
N THR A 136 4.96 30.01 -9.75
CA THR A 136 4.83 31.44 -9.39
C THR A 136 6.11 31.99 -8.79
N GLU A 137 6.27 33.31 -8.82
CA GLU A 137 7.40 33.97 -8.15
C GLU A 137 7.39 33.71 -6.64
N GLU A 138 6.22 33.62 -6.02
CA GLU A 138 6.08 33.26 -4.61
C GLU A 138 6.62 31.85 -4.32
N GLU A 139 6.24 30.86 -5.13
CA GLU A 139 6.74 29.48 -5.00
C GLU A 139 8.26 29.42 -5.22
N ARG A 140 8.79 30.17 -6.19
CA ARG A 140 10.23 30.26 -6.47
C ARG A 140 11.00 30.87 -5.29
N VAL A 141 10.48 31.96 -4.72
CA VAL A 141 11.06 32.58 -3.51
C VAL A 141 11.08 31.58 -2.35
N ARG A 142 10.00 30.80 -2.17
CA ARG A 142 9.96 29.77 -1.12
C ARG A 142 11.00 28.67 -1.35
N VAL A 143 11.12 28.19 -2.60
CA VAL A 143 12.16 27.23 -3.02
C VAL A 143 13.56 27.74 -2.72
N ASP A 144 13.85 28.99 -3.05
CA ASP A 144 15.17 29.60 -2.82
C ASP A 144 15.51 29.70 -1.33
N ILE A 145 14.55 30.11 -0.50
CA ILE A 145 14.70 30.18 0.96
C ILE A 145 15.01 28.78 1.54
N LEU A 146 14.23 27.77 1.15
CA LEU A 146 14.39 26.40 1.64
C LEU A 146 15.75 25.80 1.28
N GLU A 147 16.20 26.02 0.05
CA GLU A 147 17.48 25.50 -0.39
C GLU A 147 18.63 26.01 0.50
N LYS A 148 18.58 27.29 0.90
CA LYS A 148 19.56 27.88 1.82
C LYS A 148 19.41 27.36 3.24
N GLN A 149 18.18 27.34 3.76
CA GLN A 149 17.91 26.85 5.12
C GLN A 149 18.33 25.38 5.31
N VAL A 150 18.10 24.54 4.29
CA VAL A 150 18.54 23.13 4.27
C VAL A 150 20.06 23.03 4.30
N MET A 151 20.77 23.87 3.55
CA MET A 151 22.23 23.86 3.56
C MET A 151 22.78 24.20 4.95
N ASP A 152 22.25 25.24 5.59
CA ASP A 152 22.68 25.63 6.94
C ASP A 152 22.42 24.50 7.95
N THR A 153 21.26 23.85 7.85
CA THR A 153 20.90 22.69 8.67
C THR A 153 21.89 21.54 8.49
N ARG A 154 22.27 21.24 7.24
CA ARG A 154 23.26 20.20 6.93
C ARG A 154 24.63 20.54 7.47
N ILE A 155 25.06 21.79 7.36
CA ILE A 155 26.35 22.26 7.90
C ILE A 155 26.37 22.10 9.42
N GLN A 156 25.31 22.47 10.12
CA GLN A 156 25.20 22.29 11.57
C GLN A 156 25.34 20.82 11.97
N MET A 157 24.58 19.93 11.32
CA MET A 157 24.65 18.49 11.59
C MET A 157 26.03 17.91 11.26
N GLY A 158 26.60 18.27 10.11
CA GLY A 158 27.94 17.84 9.72
C GLY A 158 29.02 18.32 10.70
N THR A 159 28.94 19.57 11.16
CA THR A 159 29.88 20.14 12.13
C THR A 159 29.82 19.40 13.46
N LEU A 160 28.61 19.00 13.89
CA LEU A 160 28.45 18.15 15.06
C LEU A 160 29.11 16.78 14.83
N CYS A 161 28.75 16.08 13.75
CA CYS A 161 29.18 14.70 13.50
C CYS A 161 30.69 14.56 13.23
N TYR A 162 31.33 15.55 12.62
CA TYR A 162 32.78 15.54 12.36
C TYR A 162 33.60 16.07 13.54
N SER A 163 32.96 16.54 14.61
CA SER A 163 33.67 17.05 15.78
C SER A 163 34.28 15.90 16.59
N PRO A 164 35.55 16.00 17.02
CA PRO A 164 36.12 15.04 17.97
C PRO A 164 35.43 15.09 19.35
N ASP A 165 34.70 16.17 19.64
CA ASP A 165 33.88 16.33 20.85
C ASP A 165 32.39 16.00 20.61
N PHE A 166 32.08 15.20 19.59
CA PHE A 166 30.70 14.85 19.21
C PHE A 166 29.81 14.51 20.42
N GLU A 167 30.26 13.60 21.29
CA GLU A 167 29.50 13.16 22.47
C GLU A 167 29.21 14.30 23.47
N LYS A 168 30.11 15.28 23.57
CA LYS A 168 29.90 16.44 24.46
C LYS A 168 28.95 17.47 23.85
N ARG A 169 28.95 17.60 22.52
CA ARG A 169 28.16 18.61 21.79
C ARG A 169 26.75 18.15 21.46
N LYS A 170 26.55 16.83 21.32
CA LYS A 170 25.27 16.22 20.96
C LYS A 170 24.11 16.64 21.88
N PRO A 171 24.22 16.68 23.22
CA PRO A 171 23.10 17.06 24.08
C PRO A 171 22.58 18.48 23.81
N GLU A 172 23.47 19.45 23.59
CA GLU A 172 23.07 20.83 23.30
C GLU A 172 22.42 20.94 21.91
N PHE A 173 22.94 20.22 20.92
CA PHE A 173 22.30 20.14 19.61
C PHE A 173 20.87 19.56 19.70
N LEU A 174 20.68 18.46 20.43
CA LEU A 174 19.37 17.84 20.62
C LEU A 174 18.41 18.75 21.37
N LYS A 175 18.91 19.59 22.28
CA LYS A 175 18.11 20.58 22.99
C LYS A 175 17.59 21.68 22.05
N GLY A 176 18.40 22.13 21.08
CA GLY A 176 18.01 23.14 20.08
C GLY A 176 17.25 22.60 18.87
N LEU A 177 17.28 21.28 18.64
CA LEU A 177 16.65 20.65 17.47
C LEU A 177 15.15 20.92 17.34
N PRO A 178 14.32 20.89 18.40
CA PRO A 178 12.90 21.20 18.30
C PRO A 178 12.63 22.63 17.79
N ASP A 179 13.38 23.62 18.29
CA ASP A 179 13.22 25.02 17.86
C ASP A 179 13.58 25.19 16.38
N HIS A 180 14.57 24.44 15.90
CA HIS A 180 14.95 24.44 14.49
C HIS A 180 13.89 23.77 13.60
N LEU A 181 13.35 22.63 14.02
CA LEU A 181 12.30 21.91 13.30
C LEU A 181 10.98 22.69 13.27
N LYS A 182 10.70 23.47 14.32
CA LYS A 182 9.56 24.38 14.37
C LYS A 182 9.58 25.39 13.20
N LEU A 183 10.75 25.90 12.81
CA LEU A 183 10.87 26.80 11.65
C LEU A 183 10.42 26.14 10.35
N TYR A 184 10.77 24.86 10.13
CA TYR A 184 10.28 24.10 8.97
C TYR A 184 8.78 23.85 9.06
N SER A 185 8.27 23.51 10.24
CA SER A 185 6.84 23.28 10.47
C SER A 185 6.02 24.54 10.19
N GLU A 186 6.46 25.71 10.69
CA GLU A 186 5.82 27.00 10.45
C GLU A 186 5.91 27.41 8.97
N PHE A 187 7.06 27.18 8.33
CA PHE A 187 7.23 27.49 6.92
C PHE A 187 6.33 26.63 6.03
N LEU A 188 6.21 25.32 6.31
CA LEU A 188 5.30 24.42 5.61
C LEU A 188 3.83 24.83 5.85
N GLY A 189 3.50 25.23 7.08
CA GLY A 189 2.15 25.61 7.47
C GLY A 189 1.16 24.48 7.22
N THR A 190 0.09 24.80 6.49
CA THR A 190 -0.97 23.85 6.08
C THR A 190 -0.78 23.31 4.66
N SER A 191 0.24 23.76 3.93
CA SER A 191 0.46 23.33 2.55
C SER A 191 0.94 21.88 2.49
N PRO A 192 0.58 21.12 1.44
CA PRO A 192 1.04 19.74 1.28
C PRO A 192 2.55 19.65 1.00
N TRP A 193 3.10 20.65 0.31
CA TRP A 193 4.52 20.80 -0.04
C TRP A 193 5.05 22.15 0.42
N PHE A 194 6.37 22.27 0.56
CA PHE A 194 6.96 23.47 1.13
C PHE A 194 6.85 24.70 0.23
N ALA A 195 6.76 24.53 -1.10
CA ALA A 195 6.54 25.65 -2.00
C ALA A 195 5.05 26.03 -2.12
N GLY A 196 4.12 25.12 -1.83
CA GLY A 196 2.68 25.33 -2.01
C GLY A 196 1.95 24.01 -2.29
N ASP A 197 1.08 24.01 -3.31
CA ASP A 197 0.25 22.84 -3.65
C ASP A 197 0.98 21.80 -4.51
N LYS A 198 2.12 22.17 -5.12
CA LYS A 198 2.91 21.32 -5.99
C LYS A 198 4.28 21.04 -5.40
N ILE A 199 4.77 19.82 -5.62
CA ILE A 199 6.11 19.41 -5.23
C ILE A 199 7.16 20.10 -6.10
N THR A 200 8.28 20.47 -5.48
CA THR A 200 9.43 21.11 -6.10
C THR A 200 10.71 20.35 -5.75
N PHE A 201 11.84 20.68 -6.40
CA PHE A 201 13.12 20.06 -6.05
C PHE A 201 13.54 20.35 -4.59
N ALA A 202 13.03 21.42 -3.98
CA ALA A 202 13.33 21.78 -2.58
C ALA A 202 12.72 20.78 -1.60
N ASP A 203 11.57 20.17 -1.91
CA ASP A 203 10.95 19.17 -1.05
C ASP A 203 11.85 17.93 -0.87
N PHE A 204 12.59 17.52 -1.90
CA PHE A 204 13.57 16.42 -1.81
C PHE A 204 14.74 16.74 -0.89
N LEU A 205 15.15 18.01 -0.85
CA LEU A 205 16.20 18.50 0.05
C LEU A 205 15.73 18.46 1.50
N VAL A 206 14.49 18.93 1.75
CA VAL A 206 13.90 18.94 3.08
C VAL A 206 13.62 17.54 3.59
N TYR A 207 13.08 16.64 2.74
CA TYR A 207 12.86 15.25 3.09
C TYR A 207 14.16 14.56 3.55
N ASP A 208 15.26 14.67 2.79
CA ASP A 208 16.54 14.06 3.17
C ASP A 208 17.08 14.64 4.50
N VAL A 209 16.84 15.92 4.79
CA VAL A 209 17.19 16.50 6.10
C VAL A 209 16.33 15.92 7.22
N LEU A 210 15.01 15.85 7.05
CA LEU A 210 14.10 15.35 8.08
C LEU A 210 14.33 13.86 8.36
N ASP A 211 14.54 13.03 7.32
CA ASP A 211 14.91 11.61 7.45
C ASP A 211 16.20 11.47 8.26
N GLN A 212 17.24 12.26 7.95
CA GLN A 212 18.50 12.23 8.71
C GLN A 212 18.33 12.60 10.19
N HIS A 213 17.50 13.60 10.50
CA HIS A 213 17.24 14.00 11.88
C HIS A 213 16.41 12.95 12.63
N GLN A 214 15.43 12.33 11.99
CA GLN A 214 14.72 11.18 12.58
C GLN A 214 15.61 9.96 12.77
N MET A 215 16.56 9.72 11.86
CA MET A 215 17.58 8.68 12.07
C MET A 215 18.47 8.97 13.28
N PHE A 216 18.76 10.25 13.54
CA PHE A 216 19.62 10.70 14.64
C PHE A 216 18.89 10.76 15.99
N GLU A 217 17.65 11.25 16.00
CA GLU A 217 16.73 11.34 17.13
C GLU A 217 15.32 10.93 16.66
N PRO A 218 14.92 9.65 16.85
CA PRO A 218 13.68 9.09 16.30
C PRO A 218 12.39 9.86 16.63
N LYS A 219 12.37 10.57 17.77
CA LYS A 219 11.19 11.30 18.24
C LYS A 219 11.18 12.78 17.87
N CYS A 220 12.18 13.27 17.13
CA CYS A 220 12.31 14.71 16.87
C CYS A 220 11.12 15.33 16.12
N LEU A 221 10.35 14.55 15.35
CA LEU A 221 9.15 15.04 14.66
C LEU A 221 7.84 14.83 15.42
N ASP A 222 7.85 14.24 16.63
CA ASP A 222 6.62 13.91 17.37
C ASP A 222 5.76 15.15 17.66
N ALA A 223 6.41 16.30 17.87
CA ALA A 223 5.75 17.58 18.12
C ALA A 223 5.27 18.32 16.86
N PHE A 224 5.56 17.81 15.65
CA PHE A 224 5.29 18.49 14.38
C PHE A 224 4.48 17.61 13.41
N PRO A 225 3.16 17.47 13.61
CA PRO A 225 2.31 16.60 12.79
C PRO A 225 2.40 16.89 11.30
N ASN A 226 2.45 18.16 10.90
CA ASN A 226 2.55 18.54 9.47
C ASN A 226 3.86 18.09 8.82
N LEU A 227 4.98 18.09 9.56
CA LEU A 227 6.26 17.55 9.08
C LEU A 227 6.22 16.03 8.99
N ARG A 228 5.56 15.35 9.94
CA ARG A 228 5.34 13.89 9.86
C ARG A 228 4.51 13.53 8.64
N ASP A 229 3.46 14.29 8.37
CA ASP A 229 2.62 14.07 7.20
C ASP A 229 3.39 14.32 5.90
N PHE A 230 4.25 15.34 5.86
CA PHE A 230 5.15 15.59 4.73
C PHE A 230 6.11 14.41 4.49
N VAL A 231 6.76 13.89 5.53
CA VAL A 231 7.64 12.71 5.43
C VAL A 231 6.85 11.49 4.95
N ALA A 232 5.68 11.24 5.54
CA ALA A 232 4.81 10.14 5.12
C ALA A 232 4.39 10.23 3.65
N ARG A 233 4.15 11.44 3.12
CA ARG A 233 3.84 11.65 1.69
C ARG A 233 4.98 11.22 0.76
N PHE A 234 6.24 11.28 1.21
CA PHE A 234 7.40 10.74 0.48
C PHE A 234 7.55 9.20 0.62
N GLU A 235 6.94 8.56 1.63
CA GLU A 235 7.25 7.19 2.07
C GLU A 235 6.18 6.11 1.77
N LEU A 236 5.00 6.44 1.21
CA LEU A 236 3.91 5.47 1.00
C LEU A 236 4.01 4.70 -0.33
N PRO A 237 3.50 3.45 -0.43
CA PRO A 237 3.33 2.83 -1.73
C PRO A 237 2.23 3.55 -2.50
N TYR A 238 2.60 4.19 -3.59
CA TYR A 238 1.70 4.63 -4.65
C TYR A 238 2.06 3.91 -5.95
N LEU A 239 1.08 3.65 -6.81
CA LEU A 239 1.28 3.16 -8.17
C LEU A 239 0.73 4.20 -9.14
N ILE A 240 1.57 4.61 -10.11
CA ILE A 240 1.15 5.41 -11.26
C ILE A 240 1.21 4.51 -12.50
N ASP A 241 0.08 4.37 -13.20
CA ASP A 241 -0.05 3.57 -14.42
C ASP A 241 -0.87 4.36 -15.45
N GLY A 242 -0.16 5.11 -16.29
CA GLY A 242 -0.76 6.10 -17.18
C GLY A 242 -1.47 7.20 -16.39
N SER A 243 -2.77 7.36 -16.62
CA SER A 243 -3.61 8.34 -15.90
C SER A 243 -4.08 7.85 -14.52
N HIS A 244 -3.89 6.57 -14.18
CA HIS A 244 -4.35 6.02 -12.90
C HIS A 244 -3.32 6.29 -11.81
N LYS A 245 -3.75 6.99 -10.75
CA LYS A 245 -2.96 7.20 -9.52
C LYS A 245 -3.64 6.41 -8.41
N ILE A 246 -2.98 5.36 -7.94
CA ILE A 246 -3.56 4.41 -6.98
C ILE A 246 -2.75 4.47 -5.70
N THR A 247 -3.45 4.81 -4.63
CA THR A 247 -2.97 4.78 -3.25
C THR A 247 -3.56 3.56 -2.56
N GLN A 248 -2.96 3.09 -1.45
CA GLN A 248 -3.30 1.85 -0.72
C GLN A 248 -2.75 0.56 -1.36
N SER A 249 -1.98 -0.20 -0.59
CA SER A 249 -1.27 -1.39 -1.09
C SER A 249 -2.21 -2.47 -1.65
N ASN A 250 -3.38 -2.64 -1.06
CA ASN A 250 -4.35 -3.64 -1.53
C ASN A 250 -5.04 -3.19 -2.82
N ALA A 251 -5.35 -1.90 -2.97
CA ALA A 251 -5.88 -1.36 -4.22
C ALA A 251 -4.87 -1.49 -5.36
N ILE A 252 -3.59 -1.23 -5.09
CA ILE A 252 -2.48 -1.46 -6.02
C ILE A 252 -2.40 -2.95 -6.41
N LEU A 253 -2.43 -3.85 -5.42
CA LEU A 253 -2.35 -5.29 -5.65
C LEU A 253 -3.50 -5.78 -6.53
N ARG A 254 -4.73 -5.35 -6.24
CA ARG A 254 -5.92 -5.73 -7.02
C ARG A 254 -5.91 -5.16 -8.42
N TYR A 255 -5.48 -3.91 -8.59
CA TYR A 255 -5.31 -3.30 -9.90
C TYR A 255 -4.33 -4.09 -10.77
N LEU A 256 -3.14 -4.42 -10.23
CA LEU A 256 -2.17 -5.27 -10.92
C LEU A 256 -2.73 -6.66 -11.20
N GLY A 257 -3.46 -7.22 -10.24
CA GLY A 257 -4.16 -8.49 -10.37
C GLY A 257 -5.11 -8.50 -11.57
N ARG A 258 -5.97 -7.47 -11.70
CA ARG A 258 -6.88 -7.33 -12.84
C ARG A 258 -6.12 -7.12 -14.14
N LYS A 259 -5.17 -6.18 -14.16
CA LYS A 259 -4.37 -5.84 -15.35
C LYS A 259 -3.63 -7.04 -15.95
N HIS A 260 -3.26 -8.01 -15.12
CA HIS A 260 -2.52 -9.20 -15.52
C HIS A 260 -3.33 -10.52 -15.44
N ASN A 261 -4.65 -10.45 -15.28
CA ASN A 261 -5.54 -11.63 -15.19
C ASN A 261 -5.15 -12.62 -14.08
N LEU A 262 -4.89 -12.12 -12.86
CA LEU A 262 -4.48 -12.88 -11.69
C LEU A 262 -5.55 -12.96 -10.59
N CYS A 263 -6.79 -12.56 -10.87
CA CYS A 263 -7.90 -12.56 -9.90
C CYS A 263 -8.71 -13.86 -9.86
N GLY A 264 -8.33 -14.88 -10.62
CA GLY A 264 -9.12 -16.11 -10.81
C GLY A 264 -10.00 -16.05 -12.07
N GLU A 265 -10.05 -17.17 -12.80
CA GLU A 265 -10.75 -17.28 -14.08
C GLU A 265 -12.22 -17.68 -13.87
N THR A 266 -12.49 -18.52 -12.86
CA THR A 266 -13.86 -18.92 -12.46
C THR A 266 -14.36 -18.14 -11.24
N GLU A 267 -15.68 -18.13 -11.00
CA GLU A 267 -16.25 -17.50 -9.80
C GLU A 267 -15.75 -18.17 -8.51
N GLU A 268 -15.57 -19.49 -8.53
CA GLU A 268 -14.99 -20.22 -7.41
C GLU A 268 -13.55 -19.77 -7.12
N GLU A 269 -12.73 -19.60 -8.15
CA GLU A 269 -11.37 -19.09 -7.99
C GLU A 269 -11.34 -17.66 -7.48
N ARG A 270 -12.22 -16.79 -7.96
CA ARG A 270 -12.35 -15.41 -7.48
C ARG A 270 -12.72 -15.35 -6.00
N ILE A 271 -13.70 -16.16 -5.58
CA ILE A 271 -14.08 -16.29 -4.17
C ILE A 271 -12.87 -16.74 -3.34
N ARG A 272 -12.09 -17.73 -3.82
CA ARG A 272 -10.90 -18.21 -3.12
C ARG A 272 -9.81 -17.15 -3.01
N VAL A 273 -9.58 -16.37 -4.07
CA VAL A 273 -8.62 -15.24 -4.05
C VAL A 273 -9.07 -14.17 -3.06
N ASP A 274 -10.35 -13.78 -3.08
CA ASP A 274 -10.90 -12.78 -2.15
C ASP A 274 -10.77 -13.24 -0.68
N ILE A 275 -11.08 -14.51 -0.40
CA ILE A 275 -10.91 -15.10 0.94
C ILE A 275 -9.44 -15.07 1.38
N LEU A 276 -8.54 -15.52 0.51
CA LEU A 276 -7.11 -15.62 0.82
C LEU A 276 -6.48 -14.24 1.06
N GLU A 277 -6.79 -13.27 0.20
CA GLU A 277 -6.26 -11.91 0.31
C GLU A 277 -6.60 -11.30 1.67
N ASN A 278 -7.87 -11.34 2.07
CA ASN A 278 -8.30 -10.77 3.34
C ASN A 278 -7.75 -11.56 4.54
N GLN A 279 -7.74 -12.90 4.49
CA GLN A 279 -7.22 -13.72 5.58
C GLN A 279 -5.71 -13.53 5.81
N LEU A 280 -4.93 -13.37 4.73
CA LEU A 280 -3.51 -13.05 4.83
C LEU A 280 -3.28 -11.68 5.46
N MET A 281 -4.14 -10.70 5.16
CA MET A 281 -4.07 -9.38 5.79
C MET A 281 -4.38 -9.46 7.29
N ASP A 282 -5.43 -10.18 7.69
CA ASP A 282 -5.76 -10.38 9.10
C ASP A 282 -4.58 -10.99 9.88
N ASN A 283 -3.98 -12.05 9.34
CA ASN A 283 -2.83 -12.70 9.96
C ASN A 283 -1.59 -11.80 10.00
N ARG A 284 -1.34 -11.03 8.94
CA ARG A 284 -0.26 -10.02 8.91
C ARG A 284 -0.47 -8.98 10.01
N MET A 285 -1.71 -8.51 10.20
CA MET A 285 -2.03 -7.53 11.23
C MET A 285 -1.89 -8.09 12.64
N VAL A 286 -2.25 -9.35 12.87
CA VAL A 286 -2.02 -10.03 14.17
C VAL A 286 -0.52 -10.09 14.48
N LEU A 287 0.30 -10.53 13.52
CA LEU A 287 1.75 -10.56 13.68
C LEU A 287 2.35 -9.16 13.91
N ALA A 288 1.91 -8.16 13.12
CA ALA A 288 2.34 -6.79 13.29
C ALA A 288 2.02 -6.29 14.71
N ARG A 289 0.77 -6.43 15.17
CA ARG A 289 0.38 -6.01 16.53
C ARG A 289 1.22 -6.66 17.60
N LEU A 290 1.51 -7.95 17.48
CA LEU A 290 2.42 -8.64 18.39
C LEU A 290 3.81 -7.98 18.37
N CYS A 291 4.40 -7.81 17.19
CA CYS A 291 5.75 -7.27 17.03
C CYS A 291 5.90 -5.81 17.48
N TYR A 292 4.85 -5.00 17.46
CA TYR A 292 4.88 -3.62 17.97
C TYR A 292 4.41 -3.51 19.43
N ASN A 293 4.05 -4.61 20.09
CA ASN A 293 3.58 -4.59 21.47
C ASN A 293 4.78 -4.50 22.45
N PRO A 294 4.74 -3.61 23.47
CA PRO A 294 5.74 -3.56 24.53
C PRO A 294 5.92 -4.90 25.27
N ASP A 295 4.85 -5.69 25.42
CA ASP A 295 4.84 -7.00 26.07
C ASP A 295 5.16 -8.15 25.10
N PHE A 296 5.84 -7.90 23.98
CA PHE A 296 6.14 -8.89 22.93
C PHE A 296 6.63 -10.23 23.47
N GLU A 297 7.63 -10.23 24.36
CA GLU A 297 8.22 -11.48 24.89
C GLU A 297 7.23 -12.29 25.72
N LYS A 298 6.27 -11.63 26.39
CA LYS A 298 5.22 -12.30 27.16
C LYS A 298 4.14 -12.89 26.25
N LEU A 299 3.79 -12.20 25.16
CA LEU A 299 2.70 -12.58 24.25
C LEU A 299 3.14 -13.60 23.18
N LYS A 300 4.42 -13.60 22.81
CA LYS A 300 5.00 -14.45 21.77
C LYS A 300 4.74 -15.95 21.97
N PRO A 301 4.89 -16.55 23.18
CA PRO A 301 4.60 -17.97 23.37
C PRO A 301 3.18 -18.37 22.96
N GLY A 302 2.17 -17.58 23.35
CA GLY A 302 0.77 -17.83 22.99
C GLY A 302 0.51 -17.71 21.49
N TYR A 303 1.16 -16.75 20.82
CA TYR A 303 1.11 -16.67 19.35
C TYR A 303 1.73 -17.91 18.69
N LEU A 304 2.89 -18.36 19.17
CA LEU A 304 3.57 -19.54 18.62
C LEU A 304 2.77 -20.84 18.85
N GLU A 305 2.02 -20.94 19.95
CA GLU A 305 1.12 -22.06 20.22
C GLU A 305 -0.06 -22.12 19.23
N GLN A 306 -0.58 -20.97 18.82
CA GLN A 306 -1.69 -20.87 17.86
C GLN A 306 -1.26 -21.06 16.40
N LEU A 307 0.02 -20.79 16.10
CA LEU A 307 0.57 -20.79 14.73
C LEU A 307 0.35 -22.11 13.97
N PRO A 308 0.58 -23.32 14.55
CA PRO A 308 0.30 -24.57 13.86
C PRO A 308 -1.17 -24.75 13.46
N GLY A 309 -2.10 -24.31 14.32
CA GLY A 309 -3.54 -24.33 14.01
C GLY A 309 -3.87 -23.41 12.85
N MET A 310 -3.29 -22.21 12.84
CA MET A 310 -3.43 -21.27 11.73
C MET A 310 -2.86 -21.84 10.41
N MET A 311 -1.68 -22.47 10.45
CA MET A 311 -1.08 -23.11 9.26
C MET A 311 -1.88 -24.31 8.75
N ARG A 312 -2.53 -25.05 9.66
CA ARG A 312 -3.43 -26.16 9.30
C ARG A 312 -4.59 -25.69 8.42
N LEU A 313 -5.22 -24.57 8.78
CA LEU A 313 -6.32 -24.00 7.98
C LEU A 313 -5.87 -23.64 6.57
N TYR A 314 -4.65 -23.10 6.39
CA TYR A 314 -4.10 -22.86 5.05
C TYR A 314 -3.85 -24.15 4.29
N SER A 315 -3.33 -25.18 4.96
CA SER A 315 -3.12 -26.51 4.35
C SER A 315 -4.43 -27.14 3.91
N GLU A 316 -5.49 -27.04 4.73
CA GLU A 316 -6.83 -27.53 4.41
C GLU A 316 -7.44 -26.74 3.24
N PHE A 317 -7.34 -25.41 3.26
CA PHE A 317 -7.83 -24.54 2.20
C PHE A 317 -7.10 -24.76 0.86
N LEU A 318 -5.80 -25.06 0.89
CA LEU A 318 -5.01 -25.45 -0.28
C LEU A 318 -5.48 -26.81 -0.84
N GLY A 319 -5.73 -27.77 0.05
CA GLY A 319 -6.17 -29.11 -0.31
C GLY A 319 -5.19 -29.83 -1.23
N LYS A 320 -5.69 -30.40 -2.34
CA LYS A 320 -4.87 -31.08 -3.36
C LYS A 320 -4.30 -30.15 -4.43
N ARG A 321 -4.60 -28.84 -4.36
CA ARG A 321 -4.21 -27.91 -5.43
C ARG A 321 -2.71 -27.60 -5.33
N PRO A 322 -2.00 -27.47 -6.47
CA PRO A 322 -0.61 -27.04 -6.46
C PRO A 322 -0.45 -25.59 -5.97
N TRP A 323 -1.49 -24.76 -6.15
CA TRP A 323 -1.55 -23.37 -5.73
C TRP A 323 -2.92 -23.03 -5.14
N PHE A 324 -2.99 -21.96 -4.34
CA PHE A 324 -4.25 -21.55 -3.71
C PHE A 324 -5.34 -21.16 -4.72
N ALA A 325 -4.96 -20.67 -5.89
CA ALA A 325 -5.81 -20.42 -7.06
C ALA A 325 -5.01 -20.69 -8.36
N GLY A 326 -5.64 -21.31 -9.35
CA GLY A 326 -5.02 -21.68 -10.63
C GLY A 326 -3.91 -22.74 -10.55
N ASP A 327 -3.20 -22.93 -11.67
CA ASP A 327 -2.16 -23.95 -11.89
C ASP A 327 -0.80 -23.36 -12.34
N LYS A 328 -0.74 -22.04 -12.59
CA LYS A 328 0.43 -21.35 -13.15
C LYS A 328 1.59 -21.26 -12.14
N GLY A 329 2.73 -21.84 -12.49
CA GLY A 329 3.93 -21.86 -11.64
C GLY A 329 4.62 -20.50 -11.45
N LEU A 330 5.30 -20.33 -10.32
CA LEU A 330 5.91 -19.07 -9.87
C LEU A 330 7.39 -18.88 -10.28
N LYS A 331 7.83 -19.40 -11.44
CA LYS A 331 9.27 -19.37 -11.85
C LYS A 331 9.87 -17.96 -11.77
N LYS A 332 9.15 -16.95 -12.27
CA LYS A 332 9.58 -15.53 -12.22
C LYS A 332 9.77 -15.02 -10.78
N ILE A 333 8.93 -15.44 -9.85
CA ILE A 333 9.05 -15.06 -8.43
C ILE A 333 10.24 -15.79 -7.79
N SER A 334 10.43 -17.08 -8.10
CA SER A 334 11.60 -17.83 -7.64
C SER A 334 12.90 -17.19 -8.11
N ASP A 335 12.95 -16.72 -9.36
CA ASP A 335 14.10 -16.02 -9.91
C ASP A 335 14.28 -14.64 -9.26
N TYR A 336 13.21 -13.87 -9.06
CA TYR A 336 13.25 -12.60 -8.32
C TYR A 336 13.81 -12.76 -6.90
N MET A 337 13.37 -13.77 -6.15
CA MET A 337 13.82 -14.05 -4.78
C MET A 337 15.32 -14.36 -4.69
N LYS A 338 15.97 -14.74 -5.79
CA LYS A 338 17.43 -14.98 -5.87
C LYS A 338 18.21 -13.71 -6.21
N THR A 339 17.54 -12.62 -6.58
CA THR A 339 18.21 -11.35 -6.94
C THR A 339 18.45 -10.46 -5.72
N SER A 340 19.42 -9.56 -5.81
CA SER A 340 19.66 -8.51 -4.81
C SER A 340 18.50 -7.51 -4.67
N ARG A 341 17.52 -7.54 -5.59
CA ARG A 341 16.31 -6.71 -5.52
C ARG A 341 15.28 -7.24 -4.52
N PHE A 342 15.31 -8.54 -4.19
CA PHE A 342 14.44 -9.09 -3.18
C PHE A 342 14.89 -8.60 -1.80
N LEU A 343 13.97 -7.99 -1.05
CA LEU A 343 14.23 -7.49 0.29
C LEU A 343 13.68 -8.49 1.33
N PRO A 344 14.52 -9.40 1.84
CA PRO A 344 14.08 -10.39 2.83
C PRO A 344 13.81 -9.80 4.21
N ARG A 345 14.54 -8.72 4.56
CA ARG A 345 14.47 -7.99 5.84
C ARG A 345 14.98 -6.55 5.67
N PRO A 346 14.62 -5.62 6.57
CA PRO A 346 13.67 -5.80 7.68
C PRO A 346 12.22 -5.91 7.16
N VAL A 347 11.39 -6.67 7.88
CA VAL A 347 9.95 -6.87 7.56
C VAL A 347 9.08 -5.82 8.27
N PHE A 348 9.57 -5.25 9.37
CA PHE A 348 8.91 -4.18 10.12
C PHE A 348 9.87 -3.01 10.36
N THR A 349 9.33 -1.85 10.72
CA THR A 349 10.14 -0.64 11.01
C THR A 349 10.95 -0.83 12.30
N LYS A 350 11.89 0.09 12.56
CA LYS A 350 12.76 0.06 13.75
C LYS A 350 12.00 -0.02 15.08
N MET A 351 10.77 0.49 15.14
CA MET A 351 9.93 0.49 16.34
C MET A 351 9.43 -0.90 16.75
N ALA A 352 9.35 -1.86 15.82
CA ALA A 352 8.92 -3.21 16.16
C ALA A 352 10.01 -3.93 16.97
N THR A 353 9.62 -4.68 18.00
CA THR A 353 10.49 -5.52 18.82
C THR A 353 11.15 -6.63 18.01
N TRP A 354 10.50 -7.11 16.94
CA TRP A 354 11.00 -8.17 16.06
C TRP A 354 10.80 -7.82 14.58
N GLY A 355 11.70 -8.33 13.72
CA GLY A 355 11.63 -8.15 12.27
C GLY A 355 12.18 -6.80 11.77
N ASN A 356 12.77 -6.00 12.66
CA ASN A 356 13.26 -4.64 12.41
C ASN A 356 14.75 -4.54 12.06
N LYS A 357 15.49 -5.66 12.08
CA LYS A 357 16.94 -5.72 11.82
C LYS A 357 17.27 -6.42 10.51
N ARG A 358 18.35 -5.96 9.84
CA ARG A 358 19.01 -6.66 8.72
C ARG A 358 19.91 -7.78 9.26
N GLU A 359 19.32 -8.81 9.84
CA GLU A 359 20.06 -10.01 10.24
C GLU A 359 20.05 -11.05 9.12
N THR A 360 21.18 -11.71 8.89
CA THR A 360 21.31 -12.84 7.95
C THR A 360 20.77 -14.12 8.61
N TYR A 361 19.45 -14.32 8.56
CA TYR A 361 18.87 -15.65 8.71
C TYR A 361 18.43 -16.15 7.33
N PHE A 362 18.97 -17.30 6.92
CA PHE A 362 18.66 -17.92 5.64
C PHE A 362 17.15 -18.17 5.51
N ILE A 363 16.55 -17.59 4.46
CA ILE A 363 15.19 -17.93 4.00
C ILE A 363 15.29 -19.20 3.16
N PHE A 364 15.76 -20.29 3.74
CA PHE A 364 15.45 -21.62 3.27
C PHE A 364 15.54 -22.53 4.50
N PRO A 365 14.46 -23.26 4.85
CA PRO A 365 14.60 -24.26 5.89
C PRO A 365 15.70 -25.25 5.48
N LYS A 366 16.62 -25.56 6.40
CA LYS A 366 17.33 -26.85 6.34
C LYS A 366 16.25 -27.91 6.13
N LYS A 367 16.42 -28.80 5.14
CA LYS A 367 15.51 -29.91 4.81
C LYS A 367 14.80 -30.43 6.06
N GLY A 368 13.55 -30.03 6.22
CA GLY A 368 12.63 -30.53 7.23
C GLY A 368 11.42 -31.06 6.51
N THR A 369 11.04 -32.29 6.81
CA THR A 369 9.89 -32.95 6.21
C THR A 369 8.62 -32.23 6.67
N ILE A 370 7.93 -31.53 5.76
CA ILE A 370 6.58 -31.03 6.01
C ILE A 370 5.63 -32.20 5.74
N THR A 371 5.06 -32.77 6.80
CA THR A 371 3.97 -33.74 6.68
C THR A 371 2.69 -32.99 6.36
N VAL A 372 2.25 -33.02 5.10
CA VAL A 372 0.96 -32.49 4.66
C VAL A 372 -0.11 -33.51 5.01
N TYR A 373 -1.01 -33.16 5.95
CA TYR A 373 -2.21 -33.95 6.21
C TYR A 373 -3.25 -33.61 5.15
N ILE A 374 -3.55 -34.59 4.28
CA ILE A 374 -4.60 -34.47 3.27
C ILE A 374 -5.92 -34.92 3.93
N ALA A 375 -6.80 -33.96 4.24
CA ALA A 375 -8.16 -34.28 4.66
C ALA A 375 -8.97 -34.83 3.46
N PRO A 376 -9.86 -35.83 3.67
CA PRO A 376 -10.72 -36.35 2.61
C PRO A 376 -11.74 -35.32 2.12
N LEU A 377 -12.11 -35.45 0.84
CA LEU A 377 -13.00 -34.57 0.08
C LEU A 377 -14.37 -34.40 0.75
N ARG A 378 -14.92 -33.19 0.64
CA ARG A 378 -16.33 -32.91 0.94
C ARG A 378 -17.16 -33.10 -0.35
N PRO A 379 -18.39 -33.62 -0.25
CA PRO A 379 -19.25 -33.83 -1.41
C PRO A 379 -19.79 -32.50 -1.98
N ASP A 380 -19.90 -32.45 -3.31
CA ASP A 380 -20.61 -31.39 -4.03
C ASP A 380 -22.10 -31.47 -3.70
N SER A 381 -22.65 -30.45 -3.02
CA SER A 381 -24.09 -30.33 -2.83
C SER A 381 -24.70 -29.48 -3.95
N THR A 382 -25.25 -30.13 -4.96
CA THR A 382 -26.19 -29.54 -5.90
C THR A 382 -27.58 -29.48 -5.24
N SER A 383 -27.82 -28.45 -4.43
CA SER A 383 -29.17 -28.14 -3.94
C SER A 383 -29.38 -26.64 -3.96
N THR A 384 -30.50 -26.21 -4.56
CA THR A 384 -31.01 -24.84 -4.53
C THR A 384 -31.56 -24.53 -3.13
N MET A 385 -30.68 -24.50 -2.14
CA MET A 385 -30.99 -24.05 -0.79
C MET A 385 -30.99 -22.51 -0.75
N PRO A 386 -31.86 -21.88 0.05
CA PRO A 386 -31.80 -20.44 0.29
C PRO A 386 -30.43 -20.05 0.87
N VAL A 387 -29.97 -18.82 0.58
CA VAL A 387 -28.69 -18.31 1.12
C VAL A 387 -28.76 -18.32 2.64
N THR A 388 -27.79 -18.91 3.33
CA THR A 388 -27.71 -18.86 4.79
C THR A 388 -26.64 -17.86 5.22
N LEU A 389 -27.03 -16.85 6.00
CA LEU A 389 -26.13 -15.89 6.63
C LEU A 389 -25.92 -16.27 8.10
N GLY A 390 -24.73 -16.75 8.44
CA GLY A 390 -24.34 -17.05 9.81
C GLY A 390 -23.56 -15.90 10.45
N TYR A 391 -24.00 -15.38 11.60
CA TYR A 391 -23.23 -14.39 12.37
C TYR A 391 -23.62 -14.38 13.84
N TRP A 392 -22.83 -13.71 14.67
CA TRP A 392 -23.22 -13.41 16.05
C TRP A 392 -24.54 -12.61 16.10
N ASP A 393 -25.33 -12.80 17.16
CA ASP A 393 -26.58 -12.05 17.42
C ASP A 393 -26.30 -10.60 17.87
N ILE A 394 -25.52 -9.90 17.05
CA ILE A 394 -25.13 -8.51 17.19
C ILE A 394 -25.14 -7.88 15.78
N ARG A 395 -25.06 -6.56 15.71
CA ARG A 395 -24.87 -5.84 14.46
C ARG A 395 -23.52 -6.21 13.81
N GLY A 396 -22.40 -5.92 14.50
CA GLY A 396 -21.03 -6.27 14.11
C GLY A 396 -20.66 -5.99 12.65
N LEU A 397 -19.75 -6.80 12.11
CA LEU A 397 -19.28 -6.70 10.71
C LEU A 397 -20.35 -7.10 9.69
N CYS A 398 -21.38 -7.79 10.13
CA CYS A 398 -22.40 -8.37 9.26
C CYS A 398 -23.44 -7.35 8.79
N HIS A 399 -23.48 -6.15 9.38
CA HIS A 399 -24.48 -5.14 9.05
C HIS A 399 -24.49 -4.77 7.56
N ALA A 400 -23.33 -4.52 6.96
CA ALA A 400 -23.22 -4.24 5.52
C ALA A 400 -23.74 -5.41 4.65
N ILE A 401 -23.53 -6.66 5.08
CA ILE A 401 -24.02 -7.85 4.36
C ILE A 401 -25.55 -7.93 4.44
N ARG A 402 -26.12 -7.72 5.63
CA ARG A 402 -27.58 -7.68 5.81
C ARG A 402 -28.22 -6.60 4.96
N LEU A 403 -27.68 -5.37 5.00
CA LEU A 403 -28.16 -4.26 4.17
C LEU A 403 -28.08 -4.61 2.67
N LEU A 404 -26.99 -5.25 2.22
CA LEU A 404 -26.83 -5.63 0.82
C LEU A 404 -27.83 -6.72 0.38
N LEU A 405 -28.05 -7.74 1.21
CA LEU A 405 -29.05 -8.80 0.94
C LEU A 405 -30.47 -8.23 0.86
N GLU A 406 -30.81 -7.31 1.76
CA GLU A 406 -32.11 -6.63 1.77
C GLU A 406 -32.25 -5.71 0.55
N TYR A 407 -31.20 -4.98 0.18
CA TYR A 407 -31.21 -4.11 -1.00
C TYR A 407 -31.38 -4.89 -2.30
N THR A 408 -30.74 -6.05 -2.42
CA THR A 408 -30.85 -6.91 -3.60
C THR A 408 -32.07 -7.84 -3.56
N GLU A 409 -32.89 -7.75 -2.52
CA GLU A 409 -34.07 -8.60 -2.29
C GLU A 409 -33.72 -10.10 -2.37
N THR A 410 -32.50 -10.46 -1.95
CA THR A 410 -32.04 -11.85 -1.96
C THR A 410 -32.72 -12.62 -0.85
N SER A 411 -33.39 -13.72 -1.17
CA SER A 411 -33.95 -14.61 -0.16
C SER A 411 -32.83 -15.26 0.66
N TYR A 412 -32.85 -15.06 1.98
CA TYR A 412 -31.86 -15.61 2.89
C TYR A 412 -32.47 -15.98 4.26
N GLU A 413 -31.84 -16.95 4.92
CA GLU A 413 -32.07 -17.27 6.32
C GLU A 413 -30.89 -16.80 7.17
N GLU A 414 -31.15 -16.19 8.33
CA GLU A 414 -30.10 -15.75 9.24
C GLU A 414 -29.97 -16.74 10.42
N LYS A 415 -28.80 -17.36 10.54
CA LYS A 415 -28.46 -18.17 11.72
C LYS A 415 -27.64 -17.33 12.69
N ARG A 416 -28.27 -16.98 13.82
CA ARG A 416 -27.67 -16.12 14.84
C ARG A 416 -27.05 -16.95 15.96
N TYR A 417 -25.78 -16.69 16.26
CA TYR A 417 -25.04 -17.33 17.35
C TYR A 417 -24.98 -16.41 18.56
N ALA A 418 -25.20 -16.94 19.75
CA ALA A 418 -25.10 -16.19 20.98
C ALA A 418 -23.72 -16.45 21.63
N MET A 419 -23.06 -15.38 22.06
CA MET A 419 -21.90 -15.52 22.95
C MET A 419 -22.39 -15.67 24.39
N GLY A 420 -21.79 -16.60 25.15
CA GLY A 420 -22.04 -16.78 26.57
C GLY A 420 -21.80 -15.50 27.38
N ASP A 421 -22.29 -15.49 28.62
CA ASP A 421 -22.05 -14.37 29.54
C ASP A 421 -20.67 -14.44 30.19
N ALA A 422 -20.28 -13.33 30.83
CA ALA A 422 -19.06 -13.28 31.61
C ALA A 422 -19.12 -14.29 32.79
N PRO A 423 -17.98 -14.88 33.20
CA PRO A 423 -16.63 -14.61 32.72
C PRO A 423 -16.20 -15.45 31.50
N ASP A 424 -16.95 -16.49 31.16
CA ASP A 424 -16.50 -17.53 30.22
C ASP A 424 -16.65 -17.14 28.75
N TYR A 425 -17.62 -16.25 28.44
CA TYR A 425 -17.90 -15.76 27.09
C TYR A 425 -17.93 -16.88 26.04
N ASP A 426 -18.63 -17.98 26.34
CA ASP A 426 -18.60 -19.20 25.52
C ASP A 426 -18.93 -18.92 24.03
N GLN A 427 -18.10 -19.48 23.15
CA GLN A 427 -18.19 -19.37 21.69
C GLN A 427 -18.41 -20.73 21.01
N SER A 428 -18.59 -21.81 21.80
CA SER A 428 -18.66 -23.18 21.32
C SER A 428 -19.70 -23.39 20.22
N GLN A 429 -20.86 -22.73 20.33
CA GLN A 429 -21.94 -22.80 19.33
C GLN A 429 -21.45 -22.43 17.92
N TRP A 430 -20.74 -21.30 17.80
CA TRP A 430 -20.19 -20.85 16.53
C TRP A 430 -19.01 -21.73 16.09
N LEU A 431 -18.08 -22.04 17.00
CA LEU A 431 -16.89 -22.81 16.66
C LEU A 431 -17.26 -24.20 16.11
N ASN A 432 -18.16 -24.91 16.79
CA ASN A 432 -18.64 -26.23 16.36
C ASN A 432 -19.31 -26.16 14.98
N GLU A 433 -20.16 -25.15 14.77
CA GLU A 433 -20.87 -24.98 13.51
C GLU A 433 -19.93 -24.56 12.36
N LYS A 434 -18.95 -23.70 12.62
CA LYS A 434 -17.89 -23.32 11.66
C LYS A 434 -17.17 -24.56 11.15
N PHE A 435 -16.73 -25.45 12.05
CA PHE A 435 -16.05 -26.69 11.67
C PHE A 435 -16.98 -27.67 10.96
N ARG A 436 -18.23 -27.79 11.41
CA ARG A 436 -19.25 -28.66 10.78
C ARG A 436 -19.56 -28.24 9.35
N LEU A 437 -19.70 -26.94 9.10
CA LEU A 437 -19.93 -26.36 7.78
C LEU A 437 -18.65 -26.32 6.94
N GLY A 438 -17.50 -26.54 7.56
CA GLY A 438 -16.23 -26.53 6.88
C GLY A 438 -15.79 -25.15 6.39
N LEU A 439 -16.15 -24.11 7.14
CA LEU A 439 -15.81 -22.74 6.82
C LEU A 439 -14.38 -22.45 7.30
N ASP A 440 -13.40 -22.60 6.41
CA ASP A 440 -11.98 -22.43 6.78
C ASP A 440 -11.69 -20.97 7.19
N PHE A 441 -12.04 -20.02 6.30
CA PHE A 441 -11.77 -18.58 6.43
C PHE A 441 -13.00 -17.72 6.11
N PRO A 442 -14.01 -17.66 7.01
CA PRO A 442 -15.18 -16.80 6.80
C PRO A 442 -14.76 -15.33 6.79
N ASN A 443 -15.09 -14.59 5.73
CA ASN A 443 -14.67 -13.20 5.55
C ASN A 443 -15.79 -12.31 4.97
N SER A 444 -16.08 -11.18 5.62
CA SER A 444 -17.20 -10.31 5.24
C SER A 444 -17.01 -9.61 3.89
N ASN A 445 -15.79 -9.14 3.58
CA ASN A 445 -15.51 -8.48 2.31
C ASN A 445 -15.64 -9.45 1.12
N ALA A 446 -15.17 -10.69 1.28
CA ALA A 446 -15.37 -11.73 0.28
C ALA A 446 -16.85 -12.04 0.03
N ILE A 447 -17.67 -12.10 1.10
CA ILE A 447 -19.13 -12.28 0.99
C ILE A 447 -19.78 -11.10 0.26
N LEU A 448 -19.44 -9.86 0.65
CA LEU A 448 -19.94 -8.65 0.00
C LEU A 448 -19.60 -8.61 -1.49
N ARG A 449 -18.37 -8.96 -1.85
CA ARG A 449 -17.92 -9.03 -3.25
C ARG A 449 -18.66 -10.09 -4.05
N TYR A 450 -18.88 -11.28 -3.48
CA TYR A 450 -19.67 -12.33 -4.10
C TYR A 450 -21.09 -11.86 -4.41
N LEU A 451 -21.78 -11.28 -3.42
CA LEU A 451 -23.12 -10.71 -3.60
C LEU A 451 -23.10 -9.57 -4.61
N ALA A 452 -22.11 -8.67 -4.53
CA ALA A 452 -21.97 -7.56 -5.45
C ALA A 452 -21.82 -8.01 -6.90
N ARG A 453 -20.97 -9.02 -7.17
CA ARG A 453 -20.80 -9.59 -8.52
C ARG A 453 -22.09 -10.20 -9.06
N LYS A 454 -22.84 -10.92 -8.22
CA LYS A 454 -24.13 -11.54 -8.61
C LYS A 454 -25.18 -10.51 -9.04
N HIS A 455 -25.11 -9.29 -8.49
CA HIS A 455 -26.10 -8.23 -8.71
C HIS A 455 -25.54 -7.01 -9.46
N ASN A 456 -24.35 -7.09 -10.05
CA ASN A 456 -23.68 -6.00 -10.76
C ASN A 456 -23.48 -4.72 -9.91
N LEU A 457 -23.13 -4.88 -8.63
CA LEU A 457 -22.87 -3.79 -7.67
C LEU A 457 -21.37 -3.55 -7.43
N CYS A 458 -20.52 -3.95 -8.38
CA CYS A 458 -19.10 -3.59 -8.43
C CYS A 458 -18.89 -2.37 -9.33
N GLY A 459 -17.70 -1.75 -9.29
CA GLY A 459 -17.34 -0.69 -10.24
C GLY A 459 -17.37 -1.19 -11.69
N GLU A 460 -18.04 -0.45 -12.57
CA GLU A 460 -18.19 -0.79 -13.99
C GLU A 460 -16.96 -0.35 -14.78
N THR A 461 -16.37 0.79 -14.41
CA THR A 461 -15.13 1.32 -14.96
C THR A 461 -13.92 1.00 -14.06
N GLU A 462 -12.70 1.08 -14.62
CA GLU A 462 -11.50 0.88 -13.81
C GLU A 462 -11.33 1.97 -12.74
N GLU A 463 -11.72 3.21 -13.05
CA GLU A 463 -11.73 4.32 -12.08
C GLU A 463 -12.66 4.05 -10.91
N GLU A 464 -13.88 3.55 -11.17
CA GLU A 464 -14.81 3.14 -10.13
C GLU A 464 -14.25 1.97 -9.32
N ARG A 465 -13.63 0.96 -9.95
CA ARG A 465 -13.02 -0.17 -9.24
C ARG A 465 -11.87 0.27 -8.33
N ILE A 466 -11.04 1.21 -8.77
CA ILE A 466 -9.99 1.80 -7.94
C ILE A 466 -10.61 2.50 -6.73
N ARG A 467 -11.67 3.30 -6.91
CA ARG A 467 -12.36 3.95 -5.78
C ARG A 467 -12.97 2.96 -4.81
N VAL A 468 -13.63 1.92 -5.34
CA VAL A 468 -14.17 0.79 -4.56
C VAL A 468 -13.07 0.14 -3.72
N ASP A 469 -11.94 -0.21 -4.34
CA ASP A 469 -10.84 -0.86 -3.64
C ASP A 469 -10.19 0.02 -2.57
N ILE A 470 -9.98 1.32 -2.84
CA ILE A 470 -9.47 2.28 -1.85
C ILE A 470 -10.43 2.38 -0.67
N LEU A 471 -11.72 2.56 -0.94
CA LEU A 471 -12.71 2.79 0.10
C LEU A 471 -12.96 1.56 0.96
N GLU A 472 -13.00 0.35 0.38
CA GLU A 472 -13.16 -0.89 1.13
C GLU A 472 -12.06 -1.02 2.21
N ASN A 473 -10.81 -0.72 1.86
CA ASN A 473 -9.68 -0.77 2.78
C ASN A 473 -9.73 0.37 3.81
N GLN A 474 -10.03 1.60 3.38
CA GLN A 474 -10.15 2.75 4.27
C GLN A 474 -11.26 2.56 5.32
N VAL A 475 -12.40 1.95 4.93
CA VAL A 475 -13.49 1.58 5.86
C VAL A 475 -13.02 0.55 6.88
N MET A 476 -12.25 -0.45 6.44
CA MET A 476 -11.73 -1.47 7.36
C MET A 476 -10.75 -0.87 8.37
N ASP A 477 -9.85 0.00 7.94
CA ASP A 477 -8.90 0.69 8.84
C ASP A 477 -9.63 1.53 9.90
N THR A 478 -10.60 2.35 9.46
CA THR A 478 -11.42 3.18 10.36
C THR A 478 -12.17 2.33 11.38
N ARG A 479 -12.74 1.21 10.92
CA ARG A 479 -13.48 0.28 11.77
C ARG A 479 -12.58 -0.41 12.79
N ILE A 480 -11.41 -0.88 12.38
CA ILE A 480 -10.43 -1.50 13.26
C ILE A 480 -9.96 -0.51 14.33
N GLN A 481 -9.71 0.75 13.95
CA GLN A 481 -9.33 1.79 14.91
C GLN A 481 -10.40 2.03 15.98
N LEU A 482 -11.67 2.14 15.60
CA LEU A 482 -12.76 2.29 16.58
C LEU A 482 -12.88 1.04 17.46
N ALA A 483 -12.83 -0.15 16.87
CA ALA A 483 -12.90 -1.41 17.62
C ALA A 483 -11.76 -1.53 18.64
N MET A 484 -10.53 -1.13 18.28
CA MET A 484 -9.39 -1.14 19.21
C MET A 484 -9.62 -0.25 20.43
N VAL A 485 -10.28 0.90 20.27
CA VAL A 485 -10.68 1.75 21.39
C VAL A 485 -11.76 1.04 22.21
N CYS A 486 -12.85 0.60 21.57
CA CYS A 486 -14.02 0.02 22.21
C CYS A 486 -13.75 -1.30 22.95
N TYR A 487 -12.77 -2.11 22.53
CA TYR A 487 -12.37 -3.34 23.24
C TYR A 487 -11.23 -3.14 24.22
N SER A 488 -10.60 -1.96 24.28
CA SER A 488 -9.49 -1.71 25.19
C SER A 488 -9.96 -1.73 26.66
N PRO A 489 -9.22 -2.39 27.58
CA PRO A 489 -9.49 -2.24 29.01
C PRO A 489 -9.29 -0.78 29.49
N GLU A 490 -8.58 0.04 28.71
CA GLU A 490 -8.34 1.47 28.96
C GLU A 490 -9.26 2.38 28.13
N PHE A 491 -10.44 1.89 27.74
CA PHE A 491 -11.39 2.61 26.88
C PHE A 491 -11.55 4.09 27.24
N GLU A 492 -11.80 4.41 28.52
CA GLU A 492 -12.02 5.78 28.98
C GLU A 492 -10.80 6.69 28.78
N LYS A 493 -9.57 6.13 28.77
CA LYS A 493 -8.35 6.90 28.51
C LYS A 493 -8.11 7.11 27.01
N ARG A 494 -8.50 6.14 26.18
CA ARG A 494 -8.25 6.17 24.73
C ARG A 494 -9.33 6.91 23.94
N LYS A 495 -10.54 6.99 24.49
CA LYS A 495 -11.68 7.66 23.83
C LYS A 495 -11.39 9.13 23.49
N PRO A 496 -10.86 9.98 24.39
CA PRO A 496 -10.58 11.38 24.06
C PRO A 496 -9.64 11.57 22.87
N GLU A 497 -8.53 10.82 22.83
CA GLU A 497 -7.57 10.84 21.72
C GLU A 497 -8.22 10.41 20.39
N TYR A 498 -9.07 9.38 20.42
CA TYR A 498 -9.81 8.98 19.23
C TYR A 498 -10.75 10.08 18.72
N LEU A 499 -11.45 10.76 19.63
CA LEU A 499 -12.38 11.83 19.30
C LEU A 499 -11.68 13.07 18.73
N GLU A 500 -10.46 13.37 19.21
CA GLU A 500 -9.64 14.47 18.69
C GLU A 500 -9.27 14.27 17.20
N GLY A 501 -8.95 13.03 16.81
CA GLY A 501 -8.62 12.70 15.42
C GLY A 501 -9.83 12.40 14.51
N LEU A 502 -11.04 12.30 15.07
CA LEU A 502 -12.24 11.91 14.31
C LEU A 502 -12.64 12.94 13.23
N PRO A 503 -12.60 14.27 13.45
CA PRO A 503 -12.96 15.26 12.43
C PRO A 503 -12.11 15.16 11.16
N GLU A 504 -10.79 15.03 11.28
CA GLU A 504 -9.90 14.90 10.11
C GLU A 504 -10.21 13.62 9.34
N LYS A 505 -10.55 12.53 10.04
CA LYS A 505 -10.98 11.29 9.41
C LYS A 505 -12.27 11.46 8.61
N MET A 506 -13.28 12.13 9.17
CA MET A 506 -14.54 12.40 8.47
C MET A 506 -14.33 13.33 7.28
N LYS A 507 -13.41 14.29 7.37
CA LYS A 507 -12.99 15.14 6.26
C LYS A 507 -12.43 14.32 5.10
N LEU A 508 -11.60 13.30 5.34
CA LEU A 508 -11.10 12.41 4.29
C LEU A 508 -12.23 11.70 3.53
N TYR A 509 -13.26 11.20 4.22
CA TYR A 509 -14.44 10.61 3.57
C TYR A 509 -15.23 11.66 2.77
N SER A 510 -15.41 12.86 3.33
CA SER A 510 -16.10 13.97 2.67
C SER A 510 -15.40 14.37 1.37
N GLU A 511 -14.08 14.57 1.40
CA GLU A 511 -13.28 14.93 0.23
C GLU A 511 -13.27 13.78 -0.79
N PHE A 512 -13.13 12.53 -0.31
CA PHE A 512 -13.15 11.35 -1.17
C PHE A 512 -14.52 11.08 -1.80
N LEU A 513 -15.65 11.48 -1.19
CA LEU A 513 -16.96 11.47 -1.82
C LEU A 513 -17.12 12.65 -2.79
N GLY A 514 -16.70 13.85 -2.37
CA GLY A 514 -16.82 15.08 -3.12
C GLY A 514 -18.28 15.41 -3.44
N LYS A 515 -18.57 15.59 -4.73
CA LYS A 515 -19.91 15.90 -5.27
C LYS A 515 -20.66 14.69 -5.82
N ARG A 516 -20.06 13.50 -5.80
CA ARG A 516 -20.69 12.29 -6.34
C ARG A 516 -21.89 11.88 -5.47
N PRO A 517 -22.94 11.31 -6.06
CA PRO A 517 -24.08 10.80 -5.28
C PRO A 517 -23.72 9.57 -4.45
N TRP A 518 -22.77 8.75 -4.95
CA TRP A 518 -22.25 7.52 -4.34
C TRP A 518 -20.72 7.51 -4.38
N PHE A 519 -20.09 6.69 -3.54
CA PHE A 519 -18.65 6.75 -3.34
C PHE A 519 -17.83 6.34 -4.56
N ALA A 520 -18.29 5.37 -5.35
CA ALA A 520 -17.59 4.94 -6.56
C ALA A 520 -17.82 5.91 -7.74
N GLY A 521 -19.01 6.51 -7.84
CA GLY A 521 -19.45 7.28 -8.99
C GLY A 521 -20.95 7.60 -8.94
N ASP A 522 -21.64 7.40 -10.05
CA ASP A 522 -23.05 7.77 -10.19
C ASP A 522 -24.03 6.67 -9.77
N LYS A 523 -23.55 5.44 -9.61
CA LYS A 523 -24.34 4.26 -9.24
C LYS A 523 -23.97 3.74 -7.86
N VAL A 524 -24.94 3.15 -7.17
CA VAL A 524 -24.73 2.41 -5.91
C VAL A 524 -23.82 1.21 -6.18
N THR A 525 -22.84 1.02 -5.31
CA THR A 525 -21.97 -0.15 -5.26
C THR A 525 -21.93 -0.73 -3.85
N TYR A 526 -21.39 -1.94 -3.68
CA TYR A 526 -21.34 -2.55 -2.35
C TYR A 526 -20.50 -1.76 -1.32
N VAL A 527 -19.58 -0.91 -1.76
CA VAL A 527 -18.78 -0.07 -0.84
C VAL A 527 -19.59 1.06 -0.22
N ASP A 528 -20.72 1.45 -0.81
CA ASP A 528 -21.65 2.41 -0.19
C ASP A 528 -22.30 1.81 1.08
N PHE A 529 -22.53 0.50 1.11
CA PHE A 529 -23.03 -0.22 2.29
C PHE A 529 -21.98 -0.28 3.40
N LEU A 530 -20.72 -0.46 3.03
CA LEU A 530 -19.58 -0.42 3.94
C LEU A 530 -19.38 1.00 4.52
N ALA A 531 -19.45 2.01 3.65
CA ALA A 531 -19.31 3.41 4.03
C ALA A 531 -20.45 3.86 4.94
N TYR A 532 -21.70 3.54 4.60
CA TYR A 532 -22.86 3.81 5.45
C TYR A 532 -22.69 3.19 6.84
N ASP A 533 -22.36 1.89 6.92
CA ASP A 533 -22.22 1.20 8.20
C ASP A 533 -21.11 1.80 9.07
N VAL A 534 -19.97 2.20 8.50
CA VAL A 534 -18.89 2.80 9.30
C VAL A 534 -19.21 4.23 9.72
N LEU A 535 -19.81 5.04 8.85
CA LEU A 535 -20.21 6.42 9.17
C LEU A 535 -21.30 6.44 10.24
N ASP A 536 -22.29 5.55 10.14
CA ASP A 536 -23.32 5.38 11.17
C ASP A 536 -22.70 4.96 12.51
N GLN A 537 -21.72 4.05 12.51
CA GLN A 537 -21.01 3.70 13.76
C GLN A 537 -20.24 4.89 14.36
N GLN A 538 -19.61 5.74 13.54
CA GLN A 538 -18.98 6.96 14.03
C GLN A 538 -20.00 7.91 14.64
N GLN A 539 -21.15 8.08 14.00
CA GLN A 539 -22.22 8.94 14.50
C GLN A 539 -22.87 8.37 15.78
N LEU A 540 -22.99 7.05 15.89
CA LEU A 540 -23.42 6.41 17.14
C LEU A 540 -22.42 6.63 18.28
N PHE A 541 -21.13 6.73 17.97
CA PHE A 541 -20.06 6.96 18.95
C PHE A 541 -19.93 8.45 19.34
N GLU A 542 -20.03 9.35 18.36
CA GLU A 542 -20.01 10.81 18.50
C GLU A 542 -21.07 11.44 17.57
N PRO A 543 -22.27 11.75 18.09
CA PRO A 543 -23.41 12.18 17.26
C PRO A 543 -23.18 13.39 16.35
N LYS A 544 -22.23 14.27 16.72
CA LYS A 544 -21.94 15.50 15.98
C LYS A 544 -20.79 15.34 14.98
N CYS A 545 -20.21 14.15 14.83
CA CYS A 545 -19.00 13.96 14.00
C CYS A 545 -19.21 14.28 12.50
N LEU A 546 -20.46 14.30 12.03
CA LEU A 546 -20.82 14.63 10.64
C LEU A 546 -21.32 16.07 10.47
N ASP A 547 -21.41 16.88 11.53
CA ASP A 547 -22.03 18.22 11.48
C ASP A 547 -21.33 19.18 10.50
N ALA A 548 -20.01 19.08 10.39
CA ALA A 548 -19.21 19.88 9.48
C ALA A 548 -19.20 19.37 8.03
N PHE A 549 -19.85 18.25 7.73
CA PHE A 549 -19.76 17.56 6.43
C PHE A 549 -21.15 17.33 5.79
N PRO A 550 -21.76 18.38 5.20
CA PRO A 550 -23.10 18.30 4.63
C PRO A 550 -23.25 17.20 3.56
N ASN A 551 -22.24 17.00 2.72
CA ASN A 551 -22.26 15.94 1.70
C ASN A 551 -22.30 14.52 2.30
N LEU A 552 -21.66 14.29 3.44
CA LEU A 552 -21.76 13.01 4.16
C LEU A 552 -23.15 12.84 4.77
N LYS A 553 -23.73 13.89 5.37
CA LYS A 553 -25.12 13.85 5.84
C LYS A 553 -26.11 13.56 4.71
N ASP A 554 -25.92 14.20 3.55
CA ASP A 554 -26.73 13.97 2.37
C ASP A 554 -26.57 12.53 1.85
N PHE A 555 -25.36 11.98 1.88
CA PHE A 555 -25.11 10.56 1.56
C PHE A 555 -25.87 9.62 2.51
N MET A 556 -25.79 9.85 3.82
CA MET A 556 -26.50 9.03 4.83
C MET A 556 -28.00 9.05 4.57
N ALA A 557 -28.58 10.25 4.42
CA ALA A 557 -30.01 10.42 4.14
C ALA A 557 -30.44 9.76 2.82
N ARG A 558 -29.61 9.87 1.76
CA ARG A 558 -29.87 9.25 0.46
C ARG A 558 -29.85 7.73 0.53
N PHE A 559 -28.91 7.16 1.28
CA PHE A 559 -28.80 5.72 1.50
C PHE A 559 -30.02 5.19 2.27
N GLU A 560 -30.41 5.85 3.35
CA GLU A 560 -31.59 5.49 4.16
C GLU A 560 -32.92 5.64 3.41
N ALA A 561 -32.97 6.54 2.42
CA ALA A 561 -34.13 6.75 1.57
C ALA A 561 -34.29 5.69 0.46
N LEU A 562 -33.31 4.80 0.24
CA LEU A 562 -33.45 3.68 -0.70
C LEU A 562 -34.63 2.81 -0.25
N LYS A 563 -35.58 2.55 -1.16
CA LYS A 563 -36.88 1.94 -0.83
C LYS A 563 -36.76 0.66 0.01
N THR A 564 -35.89 -0.26 -0.40
CA THR A 564 -35.63 -1.54 0.28
C THR A 564 -34.94 -1.34 1.64
N ILE A 565 -33.98 -0.41 1.73
CA ILE A 565 -33.31 -0.06 3.00
C ILE A 565 -34.30 0.59 3.99
N SER A 566 -35.09 1.57 3.54
CA SER A 566 -36.09 2.24 4.38
C SER A 566 -37.13 1.25 4.92
N ALA A 567 -37.53 0.26 4.11
CA ALA A 567 -38.41 -0.82 4.54
C ALA A 567 -37.72 -1.75 5.55
N TYR A 568 -36.48 -2.14 5.29
CA TYR A 568 -35.71 -3.02 6.16
C TYR A 568 -35.48 -2.41 7.54
N VAL A 569 -35.08 -1.14 7.63
CA VAL A 569 -34.82 -0.43 8.89
C VAL A 569 -36.05 -0.38 9.80
N LYS A 570 -37.26 -0.40 9.22
CA LYS A 570 -38.54 -0.43 9.95
C LYS A 570 -39.02 -1.85 10.30
N SER A 571 -38.34 -2.88 9.80
CA SER A 571 -38.73 -4.28 10.01
C SER A 571 -38.21 -4.83 11.33
N SER A 572 -38.82 -5.91 11.82
CA SER A 572 -38.35 -6.66 13.00
C SER A 572 -36.99 -7.35 12.78
N ARG A 573 -36.52 -7.46 11.53
CA ARG A 573 -35.22 -8.06 11.20
C ARG A 573 -34.07 -7.07 11.37
N PHE A 574 -34.35 -5.77 11.48
CA PHE A 574 -33.31 -4.75 11.64
C PHE A 574 -32.64 -4.87 13.01
N LEU A 575 -31.31 -4.92 13.01
CA LEU A 575 -30.50 -5.07 14.21
C LEU A 575 -29.53 -3.89 14.36
N PRO A 576 -29.97 -2.78 15.01
CA PRO A 576 -29.14 -1.58 15.17
C PRO A 576 -28.06 -1.74 16.25
N ARG A 577 -28.34 -2.55 17.29
CA ARG A 577 -27.49 -2.81 18.45
C ARG A 577 -27.67 -4.24 18.96
N PRO A 578 -26.69 -4.77 19.73
CA PRO A 578 -25.39 -4.15 20.07
C PRO A 578 -24.44 -4.11 18.86
N VAL A 579 -23.53 -3.13 18.82
CA VAL A 579 -22.54 -3.02 17.73
C VAL A 579 -21.43 -4.05 17.89
N TYR A 580 -20.97 -4.24 19.12
CA TYR A 580 -19.86 -5.13 19.48
C TYR A 580 -20.33 -6.30 20.35
N LEU A 581 -19.44 -7.28 20.53
CA LEU A 581 -19.66 -8.41 21.43
C LEU A 581 -19.65 -7.96 22.90
N LYS A 582 -20.17 -8.80 23.79
CA LYS A 582 -20.31 -8.52 25.24
C LYS A 582 -18.99 -8.15 25.96
N THR A 583 -17.84 -8.47 25.36
CA THR A 583 -16.51 -8.13 25.88
C THR A 583 -16.09 -6.67 25.64
N ALA A 584 -16.78 -5.94 24.75
CA ALA A 584 -16.50 -4.53 24.50
C ALA A 584 -16.88 -3.64 25.70
N LYS A 585 -16.13 -2.56 25.87
CA LYS A 585 -16.35 -1.54 26.91
C LYS A 585 -17.39 -0.50 26.49
N TRP A 586 -17.48 -0.20 25.19
CA TRP A 586 -18.55 0.61 24.64
C TRP A 586 -19.70 -0.29 24.15
N LYS A 587 -20.93 0.05 24.53
CA LYS A 587 -22.13 -0.76 24.25
C LYS A 587 -23.03 -0.15 23.18
#